data_AF-A0A3M6XYN5-F1
#
_entry.id   AF-A0A3M6XYN5-F1
#
_cell.length_a   1.000
_cell.length_b   1.000
_cell.length_c   1.000
_cell.angle_alpha   90.00
_cell.angle_beta   90.00
_cell.angle_gamma   90.00
#
_symmetry.space_group_name_H-M   'P 1'
#
loop_
_entity.id
_entity.type
_entity.pdbx_description
1 polymer ?
#
loop_
_entity_poly.entity_id
_entity_poly.type
_entity_poly.pdbx_seq_one_letter_code
_entity_poly.pdbx_strand_id
1 'polypeptide(L)'
;MEALAIVLPPTDSSKLAQLATLTMTRSAWLSNIADNVFQNLKRDFPKLAWTVKQDDENLTWFSEKADGSIARRGEVLFWYGIESPEEVRELMSEFVQHGRQMFGDINLESQLHRAAAAAERIRAGAANLMGNRPQQDKQQARGFSTSARPARPSVTSAITQKRGYATTNPNPPLGIKNSDKDYPSKVALIGARGYTGQALIDLLNRHPNFDLCHVSSRELAGQKLKGYERKEIIYENLSPDDVRKMAENKEIDCWVMALPNGVCKPFVDAIDESGHKEALIVDLSADYRFDSNWTYGLPELVQRGKIASANRISNPGCYATAAQLGIAPLIPHLAPQPAQPTVFGVSGYSGAGTKPSPKNDVQNLTNNLIPYSLTDHIHEREISSQLGQDVAFIPHVAVWFQGIHHTISLPLAEKMVSRDVRQLYQDRYHGEKLVAVRGESPLVKNIAGKHGVEIGGFAVHSGGKRAVVNVTIDNLLKGAATQCLQNMNLALGYAEYEGIPLE
;
A
#
# COMPACT_ATOMS: atom_id res chain seq x y z
N MET A 1 -24.52 10.00 -9.58
CA MET A 1 -24.15 10.17 -11.00
C MET A 1 -22.71 9.73 -11.12
N GLU A 2 -22.47 8.57 -11.73
CA GLU A 2 -21.14 7.93 -11.78
C GLU A 2 -20.31 8.41 -12.99
N ALA A 3 -20.98 8.84 -14.05
CA ALA A 3 -20.39 9.42 -15.24
C ALA A 3 -21.30 10.54 -15.79
N LEU A 4 -20.68 11.60 -16.32
CA LEU A 4 -21.33 12.69 -17.04
C LEU A 4 -20.48 13.03 -18.27
N ALA A 5 -21.07 12.89 -19.44
CA ALA A 5 -20.50 13.35 -20.71
C ALA A 5 -21.39 14.45 -21.28
N ILE A 6 -20.82 15.60 -21.63
CA ILE A 6 -21.53 16.68 -22.31
C ILE A 6 -20.92 16.84 -23.70
N VAL A 7 -21.71 16.57 -24.73
CA VAL A 7 -21.31 16.76 -26.13
C VAL A 7 -22.09 17.93 -26.72
N LEU A 8 -21.37 18.85 -27.34
CA LEU A 8 -21.92 19.93 -28.15
C LEU A 8 -22.06 19.42 -29.60
N PRO A 9 -23.23 19.59 -30.23
CA PRO A 9 -23.42 19.18 -31.62
C PRO A 9 -22.58 20.06 -32.57
N PRO A 10 -22.33 19.59 -33.81
CA PRO A 10 -21.64 20.37 -34.84
C PRO A 10 -22.32 21.73 -35.08
N THR A 11 -21.52 22.76 -35.34
CA THR A 11 -21.99 24.11 -35.67
C THR A 11 -21.79 24.40 -37.17
N ASP A 12 -22.38 25.47 -37.69
CA ASP A 12 -22.21 25.86 -39.10
C ASP A 12 -20.73 26.12 -39.49
N SER A 13 -19.86 26.36 -38.52
CA SER A 13 -18.41 26.56 -38.69
C SER A 13 -17.56 25.30 -38.52
N SER A 14 -18.08 24.23 -37.90
CA SER A 14 -17.34 22.99 -37.68
C SER A 14 -18.25 21.77 -37.80
N LYS A 15 -17.93 20.87 -38.74
CA LYS A 15 -18.67 19.63 -38.98
C LYS A 15 -18.44 18.55 -37.89
N LEU A 16 -17.71 18.88 -36.82
CA LEU A 16 -17.34 17.95 -35.76
C LEU A 16 -18.18 18.21 -34.50
N ALA A 17 -18.70 17.14 -33.90
CA ALA A 17 -19.22 17.25 -32.54
C ALA A 17 -18.05 17.42 -31.56
N GLN A 18 -18.32 18.02 -30.41
CA GLN A 18 -17.28 18.30 -29.43
C GLN A 18 -17.65 17.80 -28.05
N LEU A 19 -16.78 16.99 -27.43
CA LEU A 19 -16.93 16.61 -26.03
C LEU A 19 -16.40 17.74 -25.14
N ALA A 20 -17.32 18.46 -24.51
CA ALA A 20 -17.00 19.59 -23.64
C ALA A 20 -16.48 19.14 -22.26
N THR A 21 -17.06 18.07 -21.71
CA THR A 21 -16.54 17.43 -20.50
C THR A 21 -16.91 15.97 -20.46
N LEU A 22 -16.00 15.15 -19.94
CA LEU A 22 -16.24 13.78 -19.51
C LEU A 22 -15.74 13.66 -18.07
N THR A 23 -16.67 13.79 -17.13
CA THR A 23 -16.35 13.68 -15.70
C THR A 23 -16.92 12.36 -15.18
N MET A 24 -16.07 11.57 -14.53
CA MET A 24 -16.46 10.27 -13.98
C MET A 24 -15.89 10.12 -12.57
N THR A 25 -16.56 9.35 -11.73
CA THR A 25 -15.98 8.96 -10.43
C THR A 25 -14.75 8.08 -10.67
N ARG A 26 -13.80 8.05 -9.71
CA ARG A 26 -12.63 7.17 -9.81
C ARG A 26 -13.03 5.70 -9.99
N SER A 27 -14.13 5.26 -9.36
CA SER A 27 -14.69 3.92 -9.57
C SER A 27 -15.20 3.67 -11.00
N ALA A 28 -15.73 4.70 -11.67
CA ALA A 28 -16.24 4.60 -13.03
C ALA A 28 -15.13 4.59 -14.08
N TRP A 29 -13.99 5.26 -13.83
CA TRP A 29 -12.77 5.13 -14.63
C TRP A 29 -12.12 3.75 -14.52
N LEU A 30 -12.21 3.12 -13.34
CA LEU A 30 -11.60 1.80 -13.06
C LEU A 30 -12.51 0.60 -13.44
N SER A 31 -13.66 0.86 -14.08
CA SER A 31 -14.61 -0.14 -14.55
C SER A 31 -14.92 0.08 -16.05
N ASN A 32 -15.78 -0.75 -16.64
CA ASN A 32 -16.18 -0.60 -18.06
C ASN A 32 -17.11 0.59 -18.31
N ILE A 33 -17.41 1.42 -17.30
CA ILE A 33 -18.34 2.55 -17.48
C ILE A 33 -17.74 3.56 -18.47
N ALA A 34 -16.44 3.85 -18.40
CA ALA A 34 -15.77 4.76 -19.34
C ALA A 34 -15.88 4.27 -20.79
N ASP A 35 -15.59 2.99 -21.01
CA ASP A 35 -15.70 2.37 -22.34
C ASP A 35 -17.14 2.32 -22.84
N ASN A 36 -18.10 1.97 -21.98
CA ASN A 36 -19.52 1.93 -22.34
C ASN A 36 -20.05 3.32 -22.68
N VAL A 37 -19.69 4.34 -21.90
CA VAL A 37 -20.04 5.73 -22.20
C VAL A 37 -19.43 6.14 -23.53
N PHE A 38 -18.15 5.85 -23.76
CA PHE A 38 -17.47 6.23 -25.00
C PHE A 38 -17.98 5.46 -26.23
N GLN A 39 -18.39 4.21 -26.08
CA GLN A 39 -19.05 3.45 -27.15
C GLN A 39 -20.41 4.06 -27.52
N ASN A 40 -21.18 4.51 -26.53
CA ASN A 40 -22.42 5.24 -26.80
C ASN A 40 -22.12 6.58 -27.50
N LEU A 41 -21.09 7.32 -27.06
CA LEU A 41 -20.65 8.54 -27.73
C LEU A 41 -20.28 8.30 -29.19
N LYS A 42 -19.52 7.23 -29.49
CA LYS A 42 -19.10 6.90 -30.86
C LYS A 42 -20.27 6.47 -31.76
N ARG A 43 -21.31 5.86 -31.18
CA ARG A 43 -22.55 5.54 -31.90
C ARG A 43 -23.35 6.80 -32.21
N ASP A 44 -23.48 7.69 -31.24
CA ASP A 44 -24.36 8.85 -31.34
C ASP A 44 -23.68 10.03 -32.08
N PHE A 45 -22.35 10.10 -32.05
CA PHE A 45 -21.52 11.12 -32.70
C PHE A 45 -20.36 10.45 -33.47
N PRO A 46 -20.54 10.11 -34.76
CA PRO A 46 -19.53 9.40 -35.55
C PRO A 46 -18.22 10.18 -35.76
N LYS A 47 -18.27 11.51 -35.69
CA LYS A 47 -17.09 12.39 -35.70
C LYS A 47 -17.06 13.26 -34.45
N LEU A 48 -16.01 13.15 -33.64
CA LEU A 48 -15.90 13.84 -32.34
C LEU A 48 -14.47 14.31 -32.08
N ALA A 49 -14.32 15.51 -31.49
CA ALA A 49 -13.05 16.03 -31.00
C ALA A 49 -13.14 16.46 -29.53
N TRP A 50 -12.02 16.36 -28.80
CA TRP A 50 -11.95 16.74 -27.38
C TRP A 50 -10.53 17.06 -26.92
N THR A 51 -10.41 17.85 -25.87
CA THR A 51 -9.11 18.24 -25.29
C THR A 51 -8.94 17.74 -23.88
N VAL A 52 -7.75 17.25 -23.57
CA VAL A 52 -7.35 16.76 -22.24
C VAL A 52 -6.09 17.52 -21.80
N LYS A 53 -5.82 17.61 -20.49
CA LYS A 53 -4.53 18.17 -20.02
C LYS A 53 -3.45 17.10 -20.18
N GLN A 54 -2.22 17.50 -20.47
CA GLN A 54 -1.11 16.56 -20.66
C GLN A 54 -0.72 15.83 -19.36
N ASP A 55 -1.10 16.35 -18.20
CA ASP A 55 -0.88 15.76 -16.88
C ASP A 55 -2.10 14.98 -16.34
N ASP A 56 -3.13 14.74 -17.16
CA ASP A 56 -4.32 14.00 -16.75
C ASP A 56 -3.99 12.51 -16.49
N GLU A 57 -4.44 11.99 -15.34
CA GLU A 57 -4.22 10.59 -14.92
C GLU A 57 -4.75 9.57 -15.95
N ASN A 58 -5.70 9.95 -16.81
CA ASN A 58 -6.34 9.07 -17.80
C ASN A 58 -5.91 9.37 -19.24
N LEU A 59 -4.85 10.14 -19.47
CA LEU A 59 -4.42 10.55 -20.81
C LEU A 59 -4.20 9.36 -21.77
N THR A 60 -3.58 8.28 -21.27
CA THR A 60 -3.34 7.05 -22.05
C THR A 60 -4.64 6.45 -22.55
N TRP A 61 -5.69 6.41 -21.72
CA TRP A 61 -7.00 5.88 -22.10
C TRP A 61 -7.63 6.73 -23.21
N PHE A 62 -7.57 8.06 -23.12
CA PHE A 62 -8.07 8.93 -24.18
C PHE A 62 -7.33 8.73 -25.51
N SER A 63 -6.01 8.49 -25.44
CA SER A 63 -5.20 8.18 -26.63
C SER A 63 -5.61 6.87 -27.30
N GLU A 64 -6.02 5.86 -26.54
CA GLU A 64 -6.50 4.58 -27.09
C GLU A 64 -7.86 4.70 -27.81
N LYS A 65 -8.65 5.73 -27.48
CA LYS A 65 -9.98 5.94 -28.08
C LYS A 65 -9.99 6.86 -29.29
N ALA A 66 -8.87 7.50 -29.60
CA ALA A 66 -8.72 8.45 -30.68
C ALA A 66 -8.09 7.82 -31.93
N ASP A 67 -8.45 8.31 -33.10
CA ASP A 67 -7.77 7.97 -34.36
C ASP A 67 -6.52 8.85 -34.56
N GLY A 68 -6.47 10.02 -33.91
CA GLY A 68 -5.33 10.94 -33.95
C GLY A 68 -5.26 11.88 -32.75
N SER A 69 -4.08 12.45 -32.51
CA SER A 69 -3.85 13.44 -31.45
C SER A 69 -2.78 14.48 -31.80
N ILE A 70 -2.85 15.65 -31.16
CA ILE A 70 -1.82 16.69 -31.22
C ILE A 70 -1.67 17.38 -29.86
N ALA A 71 -0.43 17.52 -29.39
CA ALA A 71 -0.10 18.18 -28.12
C ALA A 71 0.40 19.62 -28.34
N ARG A 72 -0.07 20.55 -27.51
CA ARG A 72 0.37 21.96 -27.51
C ARG A 72 0.19 22.59 -26.12
N ARG A 73 1.23 23.26 -25.60
CA ARG A 73 1.18 24.08 -24.38
C ARG A 73 0.53 23.38 -23.16
N GLY A 74 0.82 22.10 -22.95
CA GLY A 74 0.29 21.32 -21.82
C GLY A 74 -1.12 20.76 -22.03
N GLU A 75 -1.65 20.84 -23.25
CA GLU A 75 -2.96 20.30 -23.63
C GLU A 75 -2.79 19.34 -24.81
N VAL A 76 -3.63 18.32 -24.87
CA VAL A 76 -3.67 17.34 -25.97
C VAL A 76 -5.06 17.35 -26.57
N LEU A 77 -5.15 17.63 -27.86
CA LEU A 77 -6.36 17.46 -28.67
C LEU A 77 -6.38 16.04 -29.23
N PHE A 78 -7.53 15.38 -29.09
CA PHE A 78 -7.83 14.07 -29.65
C PHE A 78 -9.04 14.16 -30.56
N TRP A 79 -9.10 13.28 -31.57
CA TRP A 79 -10.27 13.16 -32.45
C TRP A 79 -10.45 11.73 -32.98
N TYR A 80 -11.66 11.42 -33.44
CA TYR A 80 -11.94 10.23 -34.26
C TYR A 80 -12.97 10.54 -35.36
N GLY A 81 -13.02 9.68 -36.38
CA GLY A 81 -14.01 9.74 -37.47
C GLY A 81 -13.70 10.76 -38.57
N ILE A 82 -12.49 11.30 -38.63
CA ILE A 82 -12.05 12.22 -39.68
C ILE A 82 -11.25 11.43 -40.72
N GLU A 83 -11.81 11.30 -41.93
CA GLU A 83 -11.20 10.52 -43.02
C GLU A 83 -10.46 11.40 -44.05
N SER A 84 -10.77 12.70 -44.12
CA SER A 84 -10.13 13.64 -45.06
C SER A 84 -8.88 14.28 -44.44
N PRO A 85 -7.72 14.20 -45.11
CA PRO A 85 -6.50 14.91 -44.68
C PRO A 85 -6.68 16.43 -44.58
N GLU A 86 -7.54 17.02 -45.39
CA GLU A 86 -7.85 18.44 -45.38
C GLU A 86 -8.60 18.85 -44.10
N GLU A 87 -9.59 18.05 -43.68
CA GLU A 87 -10.34 18.26 -42.42
C GLU A 87 -9.41 18.15 -41.20
N VAL A 88 -8.49 17.18 -41.20
CA VAL A 88 -7.48 17.04 -40.12
C VAL A 88 -6.55 18.25 -40.09
N ARG A 89 -6.10 18.74 -41.26
CA ARG A 89 -5.20 19.90 -41.34
C ARG A 89 -5.87 21.17 -40.82
N GLU A 90 -7.15 21.36 -41.11
CA GLU A 90 -7.94 22.50 -40.62
C GLU A 90 -8.08 22.45 -39.09
N LEU A 91 -8.49 21.30 -38.55
CA LEU A 91 -8.62 21.07 -37.11
C LEU A 91 -7.29 21.30 -36.37
N MET A 92 -6.18 20.76 -36.90
CA MET A 92 -4.84 20.94 -36.33
C MET A 92 -4.42 22.40 -36.38
N SER A 93 -4.65 23.09 -37.50
CA SER A 93 -4.32 24.51 -37.65
C SER A 93 -5.10 25.37 -36.66
N GLU A 94 -6.38 25.09 -36.48
CA GLU A 94 -7.26 25.83 -35.57
C GLU A 94 -6.84 25.62 -34.10
N PHE A 95 -6.47 24.39 -33.70
CA PHE A 95 -5.92 24.11 -32.37
C PHE A 95 -4.53 24.74 -32.15
N VAL A 96 -3.69 24.74 -33.18
CA VAL A 96 -2.37 25.40 -33.16
C VAL A 96 -2.49 26.92 -33.21
N GLN A 97 -3.65 27.49 -33.55
CA GLN A 97 -3.87 28.92 -33.44
C GLN A 97 -4.53 29.27 -32.10
N HIS A 98 -5.61 28.59 -31.72
CA HIS A 98 -6.51 28.99 -30.64
C HIS A 98 -6.45 28.09 -29.37
N GLY A 99 -5.79 26.93 -29.42
CA GLY A 99 -5.75 25.98 -28.28
C GLY A 99 -7.16 25.55 -27.86
N ARG A 100 -7.41 25.35 -26.56
CA ARG A 100 -8.76 25.07 -26.03
C ARG A 100 -9.83 26.11 -26.37
N GLN A 101 -9.45 27.34 -26.76
CA GLN A 101 -10.41 28.39 -27.11
C GLN A 101 -11.04 28.20 -28.49
N MET A 102 -10.53 27.29 -29.33
CA MET A 102 -11.15 26.96 -30.63
C MET A 102 -12.59 26.45 -30.48
N PHE A 103 -12.93 25.98 -29.29
CA PHE A 103 -14.23 25.43 -28.93
C PHE A 103 -15.21 26.45 -28.31
N GLY A 104 -14.83 27.74 -28.32
CA GLY A 104 -15.64 28.83 -27.77
C GLY A 104 -15.63 28.93 -26.24
N ASP A 105 -16.12 30.05 -25.71
CA ASP A 105 -16.17 30.41 -24.28
C ASP A 105 -17.16 29.57 -23.41
N ILE A 106 -17.57 28.40 -23.90
CA ILE A 106 -18.72 27.63 -23.40
C ILE A 106 -18.29 26.55 -22.37
N ASN A 107 -17.00 26.48 -22.00
CA ASN A 107 -16.55 25.49 -21.03
C ASN A 107 -17.02 25.85 -19.60
N LEU A 108 -17.96 25.05 -19.08
CA LEU A 108 -18.52 25.12 -17.73
C LEU A 108 -17.43 25.03 -16.64
N GLU A 109 -16.35 24.28 -16.88
CA GLU A 109 -15.22 24.14 -15.95
C GLU A 109 -14.44 25.46 -15.83
N SER A 110 -14.31 26.20 -16.94
CA SER A 110 -13.70 27.55 -16.95
C SER A 110 -14.62 28.59 -16.29
N GLN A 111 -15.93 28.44 -16.41
CA GLN A 111 -16.91 29.26 -15.69
C GLN A 111 -16.92 28.94 -14.19
N LEU A 112 -16.85 27.67 -13.80
CA LEU A 112 -16.79 27.21 -12.42
C LEU A 112 -15.49 27.64 -11.73
N HIS A 113 -14.34 27.55 -12.42
CA HIS A 113 -13.07 28.05 -11.89
C HIS A 113 -13.08 29.58 -11.73
N ARG A 114 -13.67 30.33 -12.68
CA ARG A 114 -13.83 31.79 -12.52
C ARG A 114 -14.80 32.15 -11.41
N ALA A 115 -15.91 31.43 -11.26
CA ALA A 115 -16.86 31.62 -10.18
C ALA A 115 -16.23 31.29 -8.82
N ALA A 116 -15.42 30.24 -8.74
CA ALA A 116 -14.65 29.88 -7.55
C ALA A 116 -13.61 30.95 -7.21
N ALA A 117 -12.84 31.42 -8.20
CA ALA A 117 -11.85 32.49 -8.01
C ALA A 117 -12.50 33.84 -7.65
N ALA A 118 -13.68 34.14 -8.21
CA ALA A 118 -14.46 35.32 -7.85
C ALA A 118 -15.02 35.20 -6.42
N ALA A 119 -15.50 34.02 -6.02
CA ALA A 119 -15.97 33.75 -4.67
C ALA A 119 -14.83 33.80 -3.64
N GLU A 120 -13.61 33.39 -4.00
CA GLU A 120 -12.41 33.56 -3.18
C GLU A 120 -12.00 35.02 -3.07
N ARG A 121 -12.04 35.80 -4.15
CA ARG A 121 -11.78 37.26 -4.10
C ARG A 121 -12.81 38.01 -3.26
N ILE A 122 -14.08 37.62 -3.32
CA ILE A 122 -15.14 38.18 -2.47
C ILE A 122 -14.91 37.78 -1.01
N ARG A 123 -14.51 36.52 -0.73
CA ARG A 123 -14.14 36.09 0.63
C ARG A 123 -12.92 36.83 1.18
N ALA A 124 -11.89 37.02 0.37
CA ALA A 124 -10.70 37.79 0.73
C ALA A 124 -11.03 39.28 0.93
N GLY A 125 -11.93 39.84 0.11
CA GLY A 125 -12.44 41.21 0.27
C GLY A 125 -13.27 41.38 1.54
N ALA A 126 -14.11 40.41 1.89
CA ALA A 126 -14.89 40.39 3.12
C ALA A 126 -14.00 40.24 4.37
N ALA A 127 -12.93 39.44 4.29
CA ALA A 127 -11.93 39.35 5.35
C ALA A 127 -11.15 40.66 5.54
N ASN A 128 -10.83 41.37 4.45
CA ASN A 128 -10.17 42.69 4.51
C ASN A 128 -11.11 43.80 5.03
N LEU A 129 -12.43 43.67 4.84
CA LEU A 129 -13.43 44.62 5.38
C LEU A 129 -13.74 44.40 6.88
N MET A 130 -13.42 43.23 7.44
CA MET A 130 -13.52 42.96 8.88
C MET A 130 -12.27 43.36 9.69
N GLY A 131 -11.15 43.67 9.02
CA GLY A 131 -9.88 44.01 9.66
C GLY A 131 -9.67 45.48 10.07
N ASN A 132 -10.59 46.38 9.73
CA ASN A 132 -10.46 47.82 10.04
C ASN A 132 -11.75 48.40 10.64
N ARG A 133 -11.89 48.29 11.96
CA ARG A 133 -12.72 49.23 12.74
C ARG A 133 -11.97 49.66 13.99
N PRO A 134 -11.64 50.96 14.15
CA PRO A 134 -11.11 51.49 15.39
C PRO A 134 -12.20 51.58 16.46
N GLN A 135 -11.72 51.40 17.68
CA GLN A 135 -12.41 51.35 18.96
C GLN A 135 -12.84 52.76 19.40
N GLN A 136 -14.15 53.02 19.56
CA GLN A 136 -14.63 53.99 20.56
C GLN A 136 -16.14 53.89 20.87
N ASP A 137 -16.37 54.01 22.18
CA ASP A 137 -17.52 54.49 22.94
C ASP A 137 -18.74 53.62 23.33
N LYS A 138 -18.94 53.69 24.66
CA LYS A 138 -20.01 53.17 25.50
C LYS A 138 -21.35 53.86 25.21
N GLN A 139 -22.45 53.13 25.28
CA GLN A 139 -23.64 53.56 26.05
C GLN A 139 -24.66 52.42 26.26
N GLN A 140 -25.22 52.40 27.47
CA GLN A 140 -26.35 51.58 27.91
C GLN A 140 -27.67 52.06 27.27
N ALA A 141 -28.61 51.13 27.04
CA ALA A 141 -29.93 51.08 27.71
C ALA A 141 -31.06 50.41 26.86
N ARG A 142 -31.78 49.47 27.52
CA ARG A 142 -33.23 49.13 27.43
C ARG A 142 -33.77 48.67 26.05
N GLY A 143 -34.53 47.58 25.91
CA GLY A 143 -35.47 46.93 26.82
C GLY A 143 -36.90 47.28 26.42
N PHE A 144 -37.49 46.54 25.46
CA PHE A 144 -38.95 46.41 25.33
C PHE A 144 -39.34 45.01 24.88
N SER A 145 -40.33 44.49 25.59
CA SER A 145 -40.95 43.18 25.46
C SER A 145 -42.10 43.22 24.47
N THR A 146 -42.32 42.11 23.75
CA THR A 146 -43.67 41.64 23.45
C THR A 146 -43.70 40.12 23.51
N SER A 147 -44.47 39.63 24.46
CA SER A 147 -44.81 38.24 24.75
C SER A 147 -45.79 37.66 23.71
N ALA A 148 -45.36 36.54 23.11
CA ALA A 148 -46.03 35.22 23.13
C ALA A 148 -47.32 35.04 22.29
N ARG A 149 -47.53 33.98 21.48
CA ARG A 149 -47.48 32.53 21.76
C ARG A 149 -47.56 31.71 20.42
N PRO A 150 -47.48 30.35 20.40
CA PRO A 150 -46.43 29.64 19.66
C PRO A 150 -46.93 28.80 18.46
N ALA A 151 -46.08 28.66 17.44
CA ALA A 151 -46.22 27.64 16.41
C ALA A 151 -45.39 26.39 16.79
N ARG A 152 -46.02 25.22 16.72
CA ARG A 152 -45.42 23.89 16.95
C ARG A 152 -44.22 23.67 16.02
N PRO A 153 -43.05 23.22 16.50
CA PRO A 153 -41.99 22.76 15.62
C PRO A 153 -42.26 21.31 15.20
N SER A 154 -42.47 21.10 13.90
CA SER A 154 -42.33 19.80 13.27
C SER A 154 -40.86 19.38 13.35
N VAL A 155 -40.59 18.29 14.04
CA VAL A 155 -39.28 17.64 14.06
C VAL A 155 -39.08 16.97 12.71
N THR A 156 -38.51 17.68 11.75
CA THR A 156 -37.82 17.04 10.62
C THR A 156 -36.36 16.91 11.04
N SER A 157 -35.96 15.69 11.40
CA SER A 157 -34.57 15.31 11.59
C SER A 157 -33.82 15.57 10.27
N ALA A 158 -33.12 16.71 10.20
CA ALA A 158 -32.12 16.93 9.19
C ALA A 158 -30.98 15.94 9.46
N ILE A 159 -31.02 14.79 8.80
CA ILE A 159 -29.89 13.89 8.70
C ILE A 159 -28.83 14.65 7.90
N THR A 160 -27.95 15.35 8.60
CA THR A 160 -26.64 15.75 8.07
C THR A 160 -25.88 14.48 7.74
N GLN A 161 -26.09 13.93 6.54
CA GLN A 161 -25.20 12.93 5.95
C GLN A 161 -23.86 13.61 5.72
N LYS A 162 -22.98 13.57 6.72
CA LYS A 162 -21.54 13.65 6.47
C LYS A 162 -21.22 12.50 5.52
N ARG A 163 -20.89 12.82 4.27
CA ARG A 163 -20.32 11.87 3.31
C ARG A 163 -18.99 11.40 3.89
N GLY A 164 -19.02 10.27 4.61
CA GLY A 164 -17.82 9.56 4.98
C GLY A 164 -17.28 8.85 3.74
N TYR A 165 -16.03 9.09 3.39
CA TYR A 165 -15.29 8.16 2.54
C TYR A 165 -15.15 6.87 3.34
N ALA A 166 -16.06 5.91 3.15
CA ALA A 166 -15.90 4.58 3.74
C ALA A 166 -14.68 3.95 3.06
N THR A 167 -13.58 3.78 3.80
CA THR A 167 -12.42 3.04 3.31
C THR A 167 -12.82 1.57 3.22
N THR A 168 -12.73 0.96 2.04
CA THR A 168 -13.02 -0.48 1.85
C THR A 168 -11.99 -1.38 2.55
N ASN A 169 -10.78 -0.86 2.76
CA ASN A 169 -9.76 -1.52 3.56
C ASN A 169 -10.18 -1.45 5.05
N PRO A 170 -10.41 -2.60 5.72
CA PRO A 170 -10.84 -2.65 7.12
C PRO A 170 -9.73 -2.24 8.11
N ASN A 171 -8.50 -2.09 7.64
CA ASN A 171 -7.34 -1.72 8.43
C ASN A 171 -6.45 -0.79 7.61
N PRO A 172 -6.87 0.47 7.36
CA PRO A 172 -6.11 1.39 6.52
C PRO A 172 -4.74 1.76 7.14
N PRO A 173 -3.72 2.06 6.32
CA PRO A 173 -2.43 2.50 6.83
C PRO A 173 -2.50 3.74 7.72
N LEU A 174 -1.67 3.79 8.74
CA LEU A 174 -1.53 4.98 9.57
C LEU A 174 -0.64 6.01 8.86
N GLY A 175 0.42 5.56 8.18
CA GLY A 175 1.36 6.46 7.51
C GLY A 175 1.90 7.54 8.47
N ILE A 176 1.85 8.80 8.06
CA ILE A 176 2.30 9.95 8.88
C ILE A 176 1.48 10.11 10.16
N LYS A 177 0.25 9.58 10.23
CA LYS A 177 -0.61 9.70 11.42
C LYS A 177 -0.09 8.93 12.64
N ASN A 178 0.88 8.02 12.46
CA ASN A 178 1.55 7.33 13.57
C ASN A 178 2.76 8.11 14.10
N SER A 179 3.14 9.21 13.45
CA SER A 179 4.35 9.97 13.75
C SER A 179 4.14 10.88 14.96
N ASP A 180 4.28 10.32 16.15
CA ASP A 180 4.17 11.04 17.43
C ASP A 180 5.54 11.26 18.10
N LYS A 181 6.58 10.55 17.66
CA LYS A 181 7.96 10.63 18.17
C LYS A 181 8.87 11.36 17.18
N ASP A 182 9.58 12.39 17.64
CA ASP A 182 10.43 13.26 16.83
C ASP A 182 11.93 13.19 17.17
N TYR A 183 12.32 12.29 18.08
CA TYR A 183 13.71 12.03 18.45
C TYR A 183 14.13 10.59 18.10
N PRO A 184 15.42 10.32 17.86
CA PRO A 184 15.87 8.99 17.46
C PRO A 184 15.69 7.92 18.56
N SER A 185 15.37 6.68 18.15
CA SER A 185 15.40 5.51 19.02
C SER A 185 16.70 4.72 18.84
N LYS A 186 17.27 4.26 19.95
CA LYS A 186 18.47 3.42 19.97
C LYS A 186 18.11 1.96 19.74
N VAL A 187 18.75 1.34 18.76
CA VAL A 187 18.47 -0.02 18.31
C VAL A 187 19.69 -0.92 18.57
N ALA A 188 19.45 -2.11 19.10
CA ALA A 188 20.43 -3.20 19.15
C ALA A 188 19.98 -4.37 18.28
N LEU A 189 20.89 -4.92 17.48
CA LEU A 189 20.64 -6.07 16.61
C LEU A 189 21.43 -7.30 17.09
N ILE A 190 20.72 -8.30 17.59
CA ILE A 190 21.30 -9.56 18.07
C ILE A 190 21.20 -10.61 16.96
N GLY A 191 22.32 -11.12 16.46
CA GLY A 191 22.34 -12.10 15.36
C GLY A 191 22.54 -11.48 13.96
N ALA A 192 23.31 -10.41 13.86
CA ALA A 192 23.38 -9.57 12.66
C ALA A 192 24.14 -10.14 11.43
N ARG A 193 24.73 -11.33 11.53
CA ARG A 193 25.54 -11.91 10.44
C ARG A 193 24.69 -12.42 9.26
N GLY A 194 23.46 -12.86 9.53
CA GLY A 194 22.60 -13.44 8.50
C GLY A 194 22.18 -12.41 7.43
N TYR A 195 21.73 -12.90 6.27
CA TYR A 195 21.27 -12.04 5.17
C TYR A 195 20.17 -11.05 5.61
N THR A 196 19.23 -11.51 6.44
CA THR A 196 18.18 -10.65 7.00
C THR A 196 18.73 -9.55 7.89
N GLY A 197 19.73 -9.86 8.73
CA GLY A 197 20.38 -8.88 9.58
C GLY A 197 21.06 -7.79 8.76
N GLN A 198 21.78 -8.18 7.70
CA GLN A 198 22.41 -7.24 6.77
C GLN A 198 21.38 -6.36 6.04
N ALA A 199 20.29 -6.94 5.53
CA ALA A 199 19.21 -6.18 4.89
C ALA A 199 18.55 -5.17 5.86
N LEU A 200 18.43 -5.53 7.14
CA LEU A 200 17.93 -4.60 8.16
C LEU A 200 18.95 -3.49 8.48
N ILE A 201 20.25 -3.81 8.57
CA ILE A 201 21.32 -2.82 8.76
C ILE A 201 21.29 -1.77 7.64
N ASP A 202 21.14 -2.21 6.38
CA ASP A 202 21.05 -1.33 5.22
C ASP A 202 19.84 -0.38 5.27
N LEU A 203 18.72 -0.85 5.82
CA LEU A 203 17.52 -0.06 6.06
C LEU A 203 17.72 0.94 7.21
N LEU A 204 18.29 0.50 8.34
CA LEU A 204 18.59 1.35 9.49
C LEU A 204 19.61 2.45 9.17
N ASN A 205 20.58 2.18 8.28
CA ASN A 205 21.53 3.18 7.81
C ASN A 205 20.84 4.37 7.13
N ARG A 206 19.69 4.14 6.49
CA ARG A 206 18.89 5.15 5.78
C ARG A 206 17.74 5.73 6.61
N HIS A 207 17.44 5.14 7.77
CA HIS A 207 16.32 5.57 8.60
C HIS A 207 16.69 6.83 9.41
N PRO A 208 15.95 7.95 9.29
CA PRO A 208 16.33 9.20 9.96
C PRO A 208 16.31 9.07 11.49
N ASN A 209 15.36 8.31 12.02
CA ASN A 209 15.07 8.26 13.46
C ASN A 209 15.46 6.96 14.17
N PHE A 210 16.23 6.08 13.54
CA PHE A 210 16.79 4.90 14.22
C PHE A 210 18.31 4.98 14.26
N ASP A 211 18.89 4.86 15.44
CA ASP A 211 20.32 4.79 15.64
C ASP A 211 20.71 3.37 16.03
N LEU A 212 21.38 2.65 15.13
CA LEU A 212 21.93 1.33 15.42
C LEU A 212 23.14 1.50 16.35
N CYS A 213 23.02 1.06 17.60
CA CYS A 213 24.05 1.22 18.63
C CYS A 213 24.91 -0.02 18.79
N HIS A 214 24.29 -1.19 18.83
CA HIS A 214 24.97 -2.45 19.12
C HIS A 214 24.59 -3.52 18.11
N VAL A 215 25.58 -4.35 17.77
CA VAL A 215 25.44 -5.40 16.78
C VAL A 215 26.17 -6.64 17.27
N SER A 216 25.42 -7.70 17.60
CA SER A 216 25.99 -8.93 18.15
C SER A 216 26.16 -10.00 17.07
N SER A 217 27.36 -10.58 17.00
CA SER A 217 27.70 -11.77 16.23
C SER A 217 28.90 -12.49 16.85
N ARG A 218 28.70 -13.74 17.30
CA ARG A 218 29.79 -14.58 17.81
C ARG A 218 30.92 -14.80 16.80
N GLU A 219 30.59 -14.93 15.52
CA GLU A 219 31.57 -15.23 14.47
C GLU A 219 32.33 -13.98 13.98
N LEU A 220 31.68 -12.82 14.00
CA LEU A 220 32.28 -11.57 13.52
C LEU A 220 32.81 -10.68 14.64
N ALA A 221 32.74 -11.11 15.90
CA ALA A 221 33.16 -10.32 17.05
C ALA A 221 34.56 -9.71 16.85
N GLY A 222 34.69 -8.41 17.12
CA GLY A 222 35.92 -7.63 16.92
C GLY A 222 36.11 -7.08 15.49
N GLN A 223 35.28 -7.48 14.52
CA GLN A 223 35.33 -6.93 13.16
C GLN A 223 34.46 -5.67 13.03
N LYS A 224 34.85 -4.75 12.15
CA LYS A 224 34.06 -3.57 11.82
C LYS A 224 32.82 -3.95 11.01
N LEU A 225 31.67 -3.43 11.42
CA LEU A 225 30.41 -3.51 10.67
C LEU A 225 30.54 -2.78 9.34
N LYS A 226 30.11 -3.44 8.26
CA LYS A 226 29.99 -2.84 6.92
C LYS A 226 28.52 -2.51 6.66
N GLY A 227 28.24 -1.53 5.80
CA GLY A 227 26.88 -1.14 5.41
C GLY A 227 26.21 -0.11 6.33
N TYR A 228 26.81 0.22 7.48
CA TYR A 228 26.37 1.32 8.35
C TYR A 228 27.42 2.42 8.40
N GLU A 229 27.13 3.57 7.81
CA GLU A 229 28.10 4.65 7.56
C GLU A 229 27.95 5.81 8.55
N ARG A 230 26.87 5.84 9.33
CA ARG A 230 26.56 6.92 10.28
C ARG A 230 27.52 6.98 11.47
N LYS A 231 28.09 5.84 11.86
CA LYS A 231 29.16 5.72 12.85
C LYS A 231 29.86 4.37 12.70
N GLU A 232 31.07 4.30 13.23
CA GLU A 232 31.78 3.03 13.34
C GLU A 232 31.15 2.15 14.42
N ILE A 233 30.83 0.90 14.05
CA ILE A 233 30.34 -0.13 14.96
C ILE A 233 31.23 -1.34 14.81
N ILE A 234 31.62 -1.93 15.94
CA ILE A 234 32.34 -3.19 16.00
C ILE A 234 31.35 -4.28 16.42
N TYR A 235 31.40 -5.43 15.75
CA TYR A 235 30.61 -6.59 16.17
C TYR A 235 31.02 -7.03 17.57
N GLU A 236 30.02 -7.25 18.42
CA GLU A 236 30.19 -7.72 19.79
C GLU A 236 29.76 -9.18 19.91
N ASN A 237 30.17 -9.85 20.99
CA ASN A 237 29.62 -11.15 21.37
C ASN A 237 28.80 -10.99 22.65
N LEU A 238 27.67 -10.28 22.55
CA LEU A 238 26.82 -9.97 23.70
C LEU A 238 26.20 -11.25 24.26
N SER A 239 26.44 -11.52 25.55
CA SER A 239 25.76 -12.55 26.30
C SER A 239 24.40 -12.07 26.83
N PRO A 240 23.51 -12.97 27.28
CA PRO A 240 22.29 -12.56 27.97
C PRO A 240 22.53 -11.63 29.17
N ASP A 241 23.62 -11.82 29.91
CA ASP A 241 23.95 -10.96 31.05
C ASP A 241 24.40 -9.56 30.61
N ASP A 242 25.09 -9.44 29.49
CA ASP A 242 25.44 -8.13 28.92
C ASP A 242 24.17 -7.40 28.47
N VAL A 243 23.28 -8.11 27.77
CA VAL A 243 21.98 -7.58 27.34
C VAL A 243 21.13 -7.14 28.52
N ARG A 244 21.08 -7.92 29.61
CA ARG A 244 20.38 -7.56 30.85
C ARG A 244 20.89 -6.24 31.40
N LYS A 245 22.21 -6.10 31.59
CA LYS A 245 22.83 -4.89 32.15
C LYS A 245 22.52 -3.66 31.30
N MET A 246 22.64 -3.77 29.98
CA MET A 246 22.31 -2.69 29.05
C MET A 246 20.82 -2.31 29.13
N ALA A 247 19.93 -3.30 29.30
CA ALA A 247 18.50 -3.07 29.47
C ALA A 247 18.18 -2.42 30.83
N GLU A 248 18.82 -2.84 31.92
CA GLU A 248 18.71 -2.23 33.27
C GLU A 248 19.10 -0.74 33.23
N ASN A 249 20.16 -0.42 32.49
CA ASN A 249 20.63 0.95 32.28
C ASN A 249 19.78 1.76 31.28
N LYS A 250 18.76 1.15 30.66
CA LYS A 250 17.92 1.74 29.61
C LYS A 250 18.73 2.33 28.44
N GLU A 251 19.80 1.65 28.05
CA GLU A 251 20.68 2.10 26.97
C GLU A 251 20.06 1.93 25.58
N ILE A 252 19.11 1.00 25.44
CA ILE A 252 18.50 0.58 24.17
C ILE A 252 16.99 0.63 24.27
N ASP A 253 16.35 1.25 23.27
CA ASP A 253 14.90 1.37 23.17
C ASP A 253 14.28 0.17 22.44
N CYS A 254 15.01 -0.39 21.46
CA CYS A 254 14.54 -1.49 20.62
C CYS A 254 15.59 -2.57 20.42
N TRP A 255 15.21 -3.80 20.70
CA TRP A 255 16.02 -5.00 20.55
C TRP A 255 15.47 -5.86 19.42
N VAL A 256 16.28 -6.07 18.39
CA VAL A 256 15.93 -6.93 17.26
C VAL A 256 16.65 -8.27 17.39
N MET A 257 15.88 -9.35 17.47
CA MET A 257 16.40 -10.72 17.53
C MET A 257 16.40 -11.34 16.13
N ALA A 258 17.56 -11.33 15.48
CA ALA A 258 17.82 -11.99 14.20
C ALA A 258 18.56 -13.33 14.42
N LEU A 259 18.07 -14.14 15.36
CA LEU A 259 18.68 -15.39 15.79
C LEU A 259 18.00 -16.60 15.13
N PRO A 260 18.66 -17.77 15.09
CA PRO A 260 18.00 -19.02 14.71
C PRO A 260 16.84 -19.36 15.66
N ASN A 261 15.87 -20.13 15.18
CA ASN A 261 14.77 -20.63 16.01
C ASN A 261 15.30 -21.41 17.23
N GLY A 262 14.67 -21.20 18.38
CA GLY A 262 14.97 -21.81 19.67
C GLY A 262 16.06 -21.10 20.46
N VAL A 263 16.57 -19.96 19.99
CA VAL A 263 17.74 -19.26 20.57
C VAL A 263 17.36 -17.92 21.19
N CYS A 264 16.19 -17.35 20.90
CA CYS A 264 15.83 -16.01 21.35
C CYS A 264 15.55 -15.94 22.86
N LYS A 265 15.02 -17.02 23.44
CA LYS A 265 14.49 -17.04 24.81
C LYS A 265 15.45 -16.47 25.88
N PRO A 266 16.73 -16.87 25.98
CA PRO A 266 17.62 -16.32 27.00
C PRO A 266 17.82 -14.80 26.92
N PHE A 267 17.81 -14.23 25.71
CA PHE A 267 17.95 -12.78 25.50
C PHE A 267 16.66 -12.04 25.83
N VAL A 268 15.50 -12.61 25.47
CA VAL A 268 14.19 -12.07 25.84
C VAL A 268 14.02 -12.06 27.36
N ASP A 269 14.28 -13.19 28.02
CA ASP A 269 14.18 -13.32 29.47
C ASP A 269 15.10 -12.30 30.17
N ALA A 270 16.33 -12.10 29.66
CA ALA A 270 17.26 -11.09 30.18
C ALA A 270 16.70 -9.65 30.10
N ILE A 271 16.03 -9.30 29.00
CA ILE A 271 15.40 -7.97 28.85
C ILE A 271 14.17 -7.86 29.74
N ASP A 272 13.33 -8.89 29.81
CA ASP A 272 12.13 -8.89 30.66
C ASP A 272 12.47 -8.76 32.15
N GLU A 273 13.51 -9.48 32.60
CA GLU A 273 13.97 -9.48 33.98
C GLU A 273 14.70 -8.18 34.38
N SER A 274 15.19 -7.38 33.42
CA SER A 274 15.81 -6.06 33.68
C SER A 274 14.83 -5.03 34.25
N GLY A 275 13.53 -5.26 34.11
CA GLY A 275 12.48 -4.30 34.47
C GLY A 275 12.27 -3.16 33.46
N HIS A 276 13.00 -3.12 32.34
CA HIS A 276 12.79 -2.15 31.26
C HIS A 276 11.56 -2.51 30.40
N LYS A 277 10.37 -2.33 30.98
CA LYS A 277 9.09 -2.72 30.37
C LYS A 277 8.78 -2.00 29.07
N GLU A 278 9.30 -0.78 28.89
CA GLU A 278 9.10 0.03 27.69
C GLU A 278 9.94 -0.43 26.49
N ALA A 279 10.98 -1.24 26.71
CA ALA A 279 11.84 -1.71 25.63
C ALA A 279 11.04 -2.56 24.63
N LEU A 280 11.13 -2.22 23.35
CA LEU A 280 10.56 -3.02 22.27
C LEU A 280 11.48 -4.21 21.98
N ILE A 281 10.91 -5.41 21.84
CA ILE A 281 11.58 -6.57 21.27
C ILE A 281 10.86 -6.98 20.00
N VAL A 282 11.60 -7.10 18.90
CA VAL A 282 11.12 -7.66 17.64
C VAL A 282 11.89 -8.95 17.34
N ASP A 283 11.19 -10.08 17.38
CA ASP A 283 11.76 -11.39 17.06
C ASP A 283 11.52 -11.78 15.60
N LEU A 284 12.59 -12.02 14.84
CA LEU A 284 12.50 -12.47 13.44
C LEU A 284 12.43 -14.00 13.32
N SER A 285 12.71 -14.72 14.40
CA SER A 285 12.59 -16.17 14.46
C SER A 285 11.12 -16.61 14.51
N ALA A 286 10.89 -17.91 14.68
CA ALA A 286 9.55 -18.46 14.85
C ALA A 286 9.13 -18.66 16.33
N ASP A 287 10.00 -18.34 17.29
CA ASP A 287 9.86 -18.72 18.70
C ASP A 287 8.55 -18.20 19.32
N TYR A 288 8.15 -16.99 18.96
CA TYR A 288 6.96 -16.32 19.52
C TYR A 288 5.82 -16.09 18.52
N ARG A 289 5.87 -16.68 17.32
CA ARG A 289 4.80 -16.50 16.30
C ARG A 289 3.46 -17.15 16.69
N PHE A 290 3.50 -18.05 17.66
CA PHE A 290 2.32 -18.77 18.19
C PHE A 290 1.99 -18.37 19.63
N ASP A 291 2.74 -17.44 20.21
CA ASP A 291 2.53 -16.98 21.58
C ASP A 291 1.49 -15.84 21.58
N SER A 292 0.40 -16.03 22.32
CA SER A 292 -0.67 -15.03 22.42
C SER A 292 -0.29 -13.78 23.21
N ASN A 293 0.82 -13.81 23.97
CA ASN A 293 1.37 -12.64 24.65
C ASN A 293 2.20 -11.75 23.72
N TRP A 294 2.53 -12.24 22.53
CA TRP A 294 3.26 -11.49 21.52
C TRP A 294 2.32 -11.00 20.42
N THR A 295 2.57 -9.79 19.93
CA THR A 295 1.80 -9.25 18.81
C THR A 295 2.41 -9.74 17.50
N TYR A 296 1.61 -10.43 16.68
CA TYR A 296 2.04 -10.85 15.35
C TYR A 296 2.15 -9.63 14.41
N GLY A 297 3.36 -9.39 13.90
CA GLY A 297 3.71 -8.15 13.19
C GLY A 297 3.37 -8.16 11.71
N LEU A 298 2.09 -8.32 11.34
CA LEU A 298 1.59 -8.21 9.96
C LEU A 298 0.59 -7.05 9.82
N PRO A 299 1.05 -5.79 9.64
CA PRO A 299 0.22 -4.58 9.70
C PRO A 299 -0.98 -4.56 8.77
N GLU A 300 -0.94 -5.25 7.64
CA GLU A 300 -2.05 -5.30 6.70
C GLU A 300 -3.24 -6.12 7.22
N LEU A 301 -3.00 -7.13 8.07
CA LEU A 301 -4.01 -8.05 8.59
C LEU A 301 -4.29 -7.91 10.09
N VAL A 302 -3.26 -7.56 10.87
CA VAL A 302 -3.37 -7.30 12.31
C VAL A 302 -3.66 -5.81 12.50
N GLN A 303 -4.64 -5.50 13.36
CA GLN A 303 -5.03 -4.12 13.66
C GLN A 303 -3.80 -3.29 14.03
N ARG A 304 -3.50 -2.26 13.23
CA ARG A 304 -2.27 -1.46 13.38
C ARG A 304 -2.11 -0.86 14.78
N GLY A 305 -3.21 -0.48 15.43
CA GLY A 305 -3.19 0.01 16.81
C GLY A 305 -2.63 -1.00 17.82
N LYS A 306 -2.86 -2.31 17.61
CA LYS A 306 -2.27 -3.36 18.47
C LYS A 306 -0.75 -3.41 18.31
N ILE A 307 -0.26 -3.34 17.06
CA ILE A 307 1.18 -3.31 16.76
C ILE A 307 1.80 -2.02 17.32
N ALA A 308 1.16 -0.87 17.14
CA ALA A 308 1.64 0.42 17.64
C ALA A 308 1.75 0.47 19.17
N SER A 309 0.91 -0.28 19.89
CA SER A 309 0.97 -0.40 21.36
C SER A 309 1.83 -1.56 21.87
N ALA A 310 2.46 -2.34 20.98
CA ALA A 310 3.15 -3.58 21.37
C ALA A 310 4.61 -3.35 21.75
N ASN A 311 5.05 -3.95 22.86
CA ASN A 311 6.47 -3.99 23.24
C ASN A 311 7.11 -5.34 22.87
N ARG A 312 6.33 -6.33 22.47
CA ARG A 312 6.78 -7.68 22.10
C ARG A 312 6.13 -8.05 20.77
N ILE A 313 6.92 -8.06 19.70
CA ILE A 313 6.46 -8.32 18.34
C ILE A 313 7.14 -9.55 17.77
N SER A 314 6.35 -10.51 17.30
CA SER A 314 6.84 -11.64 16.51
C SER A 314 6.68 -11.30 15.03
N ASN A 315 7.80 -11.20 14.32
CA ASN A 315 7.80 -10.87 12.91
C ASN A 315 7.41 -12.11 12.08
N PRO A 316 6.49 -11.96 11.11
CA PRO A 316 6.07 -13.05 10.23
C PRO A 316 7.21 -13.75 9.50
N GLY A 317 7.00 -15.02 9.18
CA GLY A 317 7.85 -15.76 8.25
C GLY A 317 7.60 -15.35 6.80
N CYS A 318 8.63 -15.37 5.96
CA CYS A 318 8.56 -14.86 4.59
C CYS A 318 7.45 -15.53 3.74
N TYR A 319 7.36 -16.85 3.73
CA TYR A 319 6.27 -17.54 3.03
C TYR A 319 4.91 -17.26 3.67
N ALA A 320 4.85 -17.15 5.00
CA ALA A 320 3.62 -16.88 5.72
C ALA A 320 3.08 -15.48 5.40
N THR A 321 3.94 -14.46 5.28
CA THR A 321 3.57 -13.10 4.85
C THR A 321 2.85 -13.13 3.51
N ALA A 322 3.49 -13.72 2.49
CA ALA A 322 2.92 -13.75 1.15
C ALA A 322 1.63 -14.58 1.08
N ALA A 323 1.59 -15.74 1.73
CA ALA A 323 0.42 -16.61 1.71
C ALA A 323 -0.78 -16.00 2.44
N GLN A 324 -0.57 -15.39 3.61
CA GLN A 324 -1.64 -14.74 4.37
C GLN A 324 -2.25 -13.58 3.58
N LEU A 325 -1.43 -12.73 2.96
CA LEU A 325 -1.92 -11.66 2.09
C LEU A 325 -2.59 -12.19 0.82
N GLY A 326 -2.14 -13.34 0.33
CA GLY A 326 -2.77 -14.03 -0.78
C GLY A 326 -4.11 -14.66 -0.46
N ILE A 327 -4.36 -15.08 0.78
CA ILE A 327 -5.57 -15.86 1.16
C ILE A 327 -6.63 -14.99 1.83
N ALA A 328 -6.22 -14.03 2.66
CA ALA A 328 -7.11 -13.26 3.53
C ALA A 328 -8.35 -12.66 2.84
N PRO A 329 -8.25 -12.07 1.62
CA PRO A 329 -9.42 -11.50 0.94
C PRO A 329 -10.50 -12.52 0.57
N LEU A 330 -10.13 -13.80 0.42
CA LEU A 330 -11.04 -14.87 -0.01
C LEU A 330 -11.57 -15.75 1.12
N ILE A 331 -11.09 -15.59 2.37
CA ILE A 331 -11.54 -16.39 3.51
C ILE A 331 -13.07 -16.50 3.61
N PRO A 332 -13.86 -15.41 3.49
CA PRO A 332 -15.32 -15.50 3.57
C PRO A 332 -15.98 -16.29 2.42
N HIS A 333 -15.24 -16.59 1.36
CA HIS A 333 -15.72 -17.22 0.13
C HIS A 333 -15.14 -18.63 -0.09
N LEU A 334 -14.29 -19.12 0.83
CA LEU A 334 -13.69 -20.45 0.72
C LEU A 334 -14.74 -21.54 0.91
N ALA A 335 -14.57 -22.63 0.16
CA ALA A 335 -15.36 -23.84 0.40
C ALA A 335 -15.10 -24.37 1.82
N PRO A 336 -16.11 -24.95 2.49
CA PRO A 336 -15.90 -25.55 3.80
C PRO A 336 -14.99 -26.78 3.71
N GLN A 337 -14.45 -27.18 4.85
CA GLN A 337 -13.67 -28.41 4.99
C GLN A 337 -14.42 -29.63 4.40
N PRO A 338 -13.71 -30.61 3.81
CA PRO A 338 -12.25 -30.78 3.80
C PRO A 338 -11.50 -29.99 2.69
N ALA A 339 -12.19 -29.12 1.96
CA ALA A 339 -11.54 -28.29 0.95
C ALA A 339 -10.77 -27.15 1.64
N GLN A 340 -9.47 -27.01 1.32
CA GLN A 340 -8.61 -25.98 1.90
C GLN A 340 -7.73 -25.32 0.83
N PRO A 341 -7.29 -24.06 1.04
CA PRO A 341 -6.27 -23.45 0.20
C PRO A 341 -5.01 -24.30 0.13
N THR A 342 -4.46 -24.43 -1.06
CA THR A 342 -3.17 -25.09 -1.29
C THR A 342 -2.18 -24.07 -1.83
N VAL A 343 -1.06 -23.89 -1.13
CA VAL A 343 -0.01 -22.95 -1.43
C VAL A 343 1.19 -23.72 -1.98
N PHE A 344 1.53 -23.51 -3.24
CA PHE A 344 2.81 -23.93 -3.81
C PHE A 344 3.76 -22.74 -3.80
N GLY A 345 4.85 -22.83 -3.04
CA GLY A 345 5.80 -21.73 -2.86
C GLY A 345 7.18 -22.07 -3.38
N VAL A 346 7.81 -21.13 -4.08
CA VAL A 346 9.20 -21.22 -4.52
C VAL A 346 9.98 -20.02 -4.02
N SER A 347 11.01 -20.25 -3.21
CA SER A 347 11.91 -19.21 -2.69
C SER A 347 13.27 -19.22 -3.38
N GLY A 348 13.90 -18.05 -3.41
CA GLY A 348 15.33 -17.95 -3.63
C GLY A 348 16.13 -18.54 -2.46
N TYR A 349 17.37 -18.93 -2.73
CA TYR A 349 18.19 -19.70 -1.81
C TYR A 349 18.67 -18.92 -0.57
N SER A 350 18.59 -17.59 -0.57
CA SER A 350 18.86 -16.76 0.60
C SER A 350 17.96 -17.09 1.80
N GLY A 351 16.77 -17.64 1.56
CA GLY A 351 15.84 -18.09 2.61
C GLY A 351 16.39 -19.25 3.46
N ALA A 352 17.37 -20.00 2.97
CA ALA A 352 18.05 -21.04 3.74
C ALA A 352 19.14 -20.48 4.68
N GLY A 353 19.41 -19.17 4.62
CA GLY A 353 20.43 -18.50 5.42
C GLY A 353 21.85 -18.73 4.92
N THR A 354 22.83 -18.40 5.77
CA THR A 354 24.26 -18.41 5.43
C THR A 354 24.97 -19.72 5.78
N LYS A 355 24.33 -20.61 6.55
CA LYS A 355 24.90 -21.92 6.89
C LYS A 355 24.84 -22.84 5.67
N PRO A 356 25.95 -23.43 5.20
CA PRO A 356 25.93 -24.31 4.03
C PRO A 356 24.94 -25.46 4.15
N SER A 357 24.22 -25.73 3.06
CA SER A 357 23.20 -26.76 2.92
C SER A 357 22.92 -27.04 1.44
N PRO A 358 22.28 -28.16 1.08
CA PRO A 358 21.84 -28.40 -0.29
C PRO A 358 20.90 -27.33 -0.85
N LYS A 359 20.22 -26.58 0.03
CA LYS A 359 19.23 -25.54 -0.31
C LYS A 359 19.85 -24.17 -0.58
N ASN A 360 21.13 -23.96 -0.28
CA ASN A 360 21.89 -22.75 -0.63
C ASN A 360 23.22 -23.06 -1.32
N ASP A 361 23.35 -24.28 -1.85
CA ASP A 361 24.40 -24.65 -2.79
C ASP A 361 23.94 -24.34 -4.22
N VAL A 362 24.52 -23.29 -4.81
CA VAL A 362 24.19 -22.86 -6.17
C VAL A 362 24.49 -23.93 -7.21
N GLN A 363 25.52 -24.77 -7.02
CA GLN A 363 25.82 -25.86 -7.95
C GLN A 363 24.70 -26.90 -7.95
N ASN A 364 24.25 -27.29 -6.76
CA ASN A 364 23.13 -28.22 -6.59
C ASN A 364 21.78 -27.66 -7.08
N LEU A 365 21.60 -26.34 -7.00
CA LEU A 365 20.38 -25.65 -7.44
C LEU A 365 20.33 -25.38 -8.95
N THR A 366 21.49 -25.38 -9.62
CA THR A 366 21.56 -25.08 -11.06
C THR A 366 20.82 -26.13 -11.87
N ASN A 367 19.90 -25.69 -12.73
CA ASN A 367 18.96 -26.55 -13.48
C ASN A 367 18.10 -27.47 -12.59
N ASN A 368 17.80 -27.03 -11.36
CA ASN A 368 17.09 -27.82 -10.37
C ASN A 368 16.01 -26.99 -9.66
N LEU A 369 15.04 -27.68 -9.05
CA LEU A 369 14.02 -27.12 -8.17
C LEU A 369 13.84 -28.11 -7.02
N ILE A 370 14.25 -27.71 -5.81
CA ILE A 370 14.38 -28.67 -4.71
C ILE A 370 13.16 -28.57 -3.78
N PRO A 371 12.35 -29.63 -3.65
CA PRO A 371 11.32 -29.73 -2.62
C PRO A 371 11.95 -29.90 -1.25
N TYR A 372 11.31 -29.37 -0.20
CA TYR A 372 11.69 -29.67 1.17
C TYR A 372 10.50 -29.51 2.10
N SER A 373 10.45 -30.29 3.18
CA SER A 373 9.41 -30.18 4.22
C SER A 373 8.00 -30.04 3.62
N LEU A 374 7.64 -31.01 2.77
CA LEU A 374 6.44 -30.97 1.91
C LEU A 374 5.12 -31.00 2.66
N THR A 375 5.14 -31.38 3.94
CA THR A 375 4.05 -31.28 4.91
C THR A 375 4.62 -30.81 6.24
N ASP A 376 3.76 -30.34 7.14
CA ASP A 376 4.12 -29.97 8.51
C ASP A 376 5.20 -28.87 8.58
N HIS A 377 5.36 -28.12 7.50
CA HIS A 377 6.26 -26.98 7.47
C HIS A 377 5.78 -25.93 8.48
N ILE A 378 6.70 -25.29 9.21
CA ILE A 378 6.32 -24.30 10.24
C ILE A 378 5.40 -23.19 9.71
N HIS A 379 5.69 -22.65 8.52
CA HIS A 379 4.82 -21.69 7.83
C HIS A 379 3.42 -22.23 7.51
N GLU A 380 3.22 -23.54 7.28
CA GLU A 380 1.88 -24.11 7.11
C GLU A 380 1.04 -23.88 8.37
N ARG A 381 1.59 -24.26 9.52
CA ARG A 381 0.96 -24.04 10.82
C ARG A 381 0.79 -22.56 11.14
N GLU A 382 1.78 -21.73 10.80
CA GLU A 382 1.74 -20.27 11.00
C GLU A 382 0.59 -19.64 10.22
N ILE A 383 0.48 -19.94 8.92
CA ILE A 383 -0.60 -19.42 8.07
C ILE A 383 -1.95 -19.88 8.61
N SER A 384 -2.09 -21.19 8.91
CA SER A 384 -3.35 -21.74 9.42
C SER A 384 -3.77 -21.09 10.74
N SER A 385 -2.83 -20.95 11.68
CA SER A 385 -3.09 -20.35 12.99
C SER A 385 -3.47 -18.88 12.91
N GLN A 386 -2.79 -18.10 12.07
CA GLN A 386 -3.01 -16.65 11.99
C GLN A 386 -4.27 -16.29 11.19
N LEU A 387 -4.64 -17.10 10.19
CA LEU A 387 -5.87 -16.91 9.43
C LEU A 387 -7.10 -17.56 10.07
N GLY A 388 -6.92 -18.52 10.99
CA GLY A 388 -7.99 -19.36 11.51
C GLY A 388 -8.60 -20.28 10.44
N GLN A 389 -7.80 -20.64 9.44
CA GLN A 389 -8.21 -21.42 8.27
C GLN A 389 -7.09 -22.37 7.88
N ASP A 390 -7.32 -23.69 7.90
CA ASP A 390 -6.28 -24.65 7.50
C ASP A 390 -5.86 -24.43 6.06
N VAL A 391 -4.56 -24.60 5.80
CA VAL A 391 -3.94 -24.57 4.47
C VAL A 391 -2.99 -25.75 4.30
N ALA A 392 -2.79 -26.17 3.04
CA ALA A 392 -1.69 -27.06 2.68
C ALA A 392 -0.56 -26.23 2.07
N PHE A 393 0.69 -26.48 2.45
CA PHE A 393 1.84 -25.72 1.95
C PHE A 393 2.96 -26.63 1.43
N ILE A 394 3.42 -26.34 0.21
CA ILE A 394 4.39 -27.14 -0.53
C ILE A 394 5.58 -26.26 -0.93
N PRO A 395 6.65 -26.18 -0.12
CA PRO A 395 7.78 -25.31 -0.39
C PRO A 395 8.84 -25.94 -1.30
N HIS A 396 9.42 -25.10 -2.15
CA HIS A 396 10.55 -25.41 -3.00
C HIS A 396 11.59 -24.28 -2.97
N VAL A 397 12.83 -24.60 -3.31
CA VAL A 397 13.91 -23.61 -3.47
C VAL A 397 14.50 -23.70 -4.88
N ALA A 398 14.80 -22.53 -5.44
CA ALA A 398 15.37 -22.37 -6.77
C ALA A 398 16.68 -21.58 -6.75
N VAL A 399 17.34 -21.49 -7.91
CA VAL A 399 18.72 -20.97 -8.06
C VAL A 399 18.86 -19.45 -7.99
N TRP A 400 17.78 -18.68 -7.85
CA TRP A 400 17.90 -17.22 -7.66
C TRP A 400 18.17 -16.88 -6.19
N PHE A 401 18.86 -15.77 -5.94
CA PHE A 401 19.27 -15.39 -4.59
C PHE A 401 18.08 -15.04 -3.69
N GLN A 402 17.24 -14.08 -4.08
CA GLN A 402 16.12 -13.59 -3.27
C GLN A 402 14.83 -13.43 -4.08
N GLY A 403 13.70 -13.52 -3.39
CA GLY A 403 12.36 -13.49 -3.94
C GLY A 403 11.61 -14.80 -3.73
N ILE A 404 10.32 -14.69 -3.42
CA ILE A 404 9.35 -15.79 -3.31
C ILE A 404 8.28 -15.62 -4.38
N HIS A 405 7.86 -16.73 -4.97
CA HIS A 405 6.62 -16.84 -5.73
C HIS A 405 5.72 -17.87 -5.08
N HIS A 406 4.48 -17.47 -4.79
CA HIS A 406 3.40 -18.37 -4.43
C HIS A 406 2.42 -18.49 -5.58
N THR A 407 2.01 -19.72 -5.86
CA THR A 407 0.79 -20.03 -6.59
C THR A 407 -0.19 -20.65 -5.61
N ILE A 408 -1.32 -19.98 -5.38
CA ILE A 408 -2.29 -20.36 -4.36
C ILE A 408 -3.57 -20.80 -5.04
N SER A 409 -3.95 -22.06 -4.87
CA SER A 409 -5.23 -22.60 -5.33
C SER A 409 -6.25 -22.53 -4.19
N LEU A 410 -7.35 -21.81 -4.41
CA LEU A 410 -8.39 -21.55 -3.41
C LEU A 410 -9.72 -22.15 -3.88
N PRO A 411 -10.19 -23.25 -3.27
CA PRO A 411 -11.54 -23.77 -3.48
C PRO A 411 -12.59 -22.76 -2.99
N LEU A 412 -13.60 -22.47 -3.81
CA LEU A 412 -14.63 -21.47 -3.51
C LEU A 412 -15.97 -22.13 -3.17
N ALA A 413 -16.65 -21.62 -2.14
CA ALA A 413 -17.98 -22.06 -1.74
C ALA A 413 -19.04 -21.75 -2.79
N GLU A 414 -18.87 -20.65 -3.52
CA GLU A 414 -19.81 -20.13 -4.52
C GLU A 414 -19.12 -19.95 -5.88
N LYS A 415 -19.92 -19.81 -6.94
CA LYS A 415 -19.36 -19.52 -8.26
C LYS A 415 -18.95 -18.06 -8.31
N MET A 416 -17.71 -17.79 -8.67
CA MET A 416 -17.20 -16.44 -8.89
C MET A 416 -16.60 -16.30 -10.29
N VAL A 417 -16.38 -15.06 -10.70
CA VAL A 417 -15.58 -14.73 -11.89
C VAL A 417 -14.31 -13.99 -11.50
N SER A 418 -13.28 -14.06 -12.35
CA SER A 418 -11.96 -13.45 -12.10
C SER A 418 -12.02 -11.97 -11.69
N ARG A 419 -12.89 -11.19 -12.34
CA ARG A 419 -13.11 -9.77 -12.02
C ARG A 419 -13.51 -9.56 -10.56
N ASP A 420 -14.48 -10.34 -10.08
CA ASP A 420 -15.03 -10.17 -8.73
C ASP A 420 -13.99 -10.61 -7.69
N VAL A 421 -13.23 -11.69 -7.98
CA VAL A 421 -12.09 -12.08 -7.14
C VAL A 421 -11.07 -10.95 -7.06
N ARG A 422 -10.64 -10.38 -8.20
CA ARG A 422 -9.68 -9.27 -8.21
C ARG A 422 -10.18 -8.05 -7.42
N GLN A 423 -11.46 -7.72 -7.53
CA GLN A 423 -12.06 -6.59 -6.82
C GLN A 423 -11.93 -6.75 -5.30
N LEU A 424 -12.14 -7.95 -4.76
CA LEU A 424 -11.96 -8.22 -3.32
C LEU A 424 -10.55 -7.86 -2.83
N TYR A 425 -9.51 -8.13 -3.62
CA TYR A 425 -8.13 -7.79 -3.27
C TYR A 425 -7.88 -6.28 -3.37
N GLN A 426 -8.40 -5.64 -4.42
CA GLN A 426 -8.29 -4.18 -4.58
C GLN A 426 -8.97 -3.45 -3.43
N ASP A 427 -10.14 -3.91 -3.02
CA ASP A 427 -10.89 -3.35 -1.89
C ASP A 427 -10.17 -3.59 -0.57
N ARG A 428 -9.70 -4.83 -0.33
CA ARG A 428 -9.04 -5.23 0.91
C ARG A 428 -7.73 -4.50 1.15
N TYR A 429 -6.97 -4.22 0.10
CA TYR A 429 -5.65 -3.58 0.18
C TYR A 429 -5.65 -2.13 -0.32
N HIS A 430 -6.83 -1.51 -0.47
CA HIS A 430 -6.93 -0.12 -0.86
C HIS A 430 -6.13 0.77 0.11
N GLY A 431 -5.23 1.59 -0.46
CA GLY A 431 -4.40 2.54 0.27
C GLY A 431 -3.10 1.97 0.85
N GLU A 432 -2.90 0.65 0.85
CA GLU A 432 -1.64 0.02 1.26
C GLU A 432 -0.51 0.45 0.31
N LYS A 433 0.59 0.99 0.86
CA LYS A 433 1.73 1.43 0.04
C LYS A 433 2.68 0.32 -0.35
N LEU A 434 2.70 -0.77 0.43
CA LEU A 434 3.56 -1.92 0.22
C LEU A 434 2.81 -3.12 -0.40
N VAL A 435 1.56 -2.97 -0.81
CA VAL A 435 0.80 -4.02 -1.49
C VAL A 435 0.29 -3.51 -2.83
N ALA A 436 0.69 -4.16 -3.91
CA ALA A 436 0.26 -3.85 -5.26
C ALA A 436 -0.59 -4.99 -5.83
N VAL A 437 -1.84 -4.69 -6.19
CA VAL A 437 -2.75 -5.62 -6.86
C VAL A 437 -2.66 -5.42 -8.38
N ARG A 438 -2.18 -6.44 -9.09
CA ARG A 438 -1.92 -6.45 -10.54
C ARG A 438 -2.94 -7.32 -11.28
N GLY A 439 -3.18 -7.03 -12.56
CA GLY A 439 -3.98 -7.92 -13.41
C GLY A 439 -3.23 -9.21 -13.74
N GLU A 440 -2.06 -9.04 -14.35
CA GLU A 440 -1.16 -10.12 -14.73
C GLU A 440 -0.52 -10.82 -13.53
N SER A 441 0.01 -12.03 -13.76
CA SER A 441 0.78 -12.74 -12.74
C SER A 441 2.09 -11.99 -12.43
N PRO A 442 2.38 -11.69 -11.16
CA PRO A 442 3.66 -11.09 -10.78
C PRO A 442 4.81 -12.10 -10.93
N LEU A 443 6.02 -11.56 -11.06
CA LEU A 443 7.24 -12.32 -11.35
C LEU A 443 8.31 -12.04 -10.29
N VAL A 444 9.02 -13.09 -9.85
CA VAL A 444 10.10 -12.98 -8.85
C VAL A 444 11.12 -11.90 -9.23
N LYS A 445 11.53 -11.86 -10.51
CA LYS A 445 12.51 -10.90 -11.02
C LYS A 445 12.10 -9.43 -10.81
N ASN A 446 10.81 -9.15 -10.72
CA ASN A 446 10.29 -7.79 -10.57
C ASN A 446 10.24 -7.35 -9.10
N ILE A 447 10.08 -8.31 -8.17
CA ILE A 447 9.95 -8.02 -6.74
C ILE A 447 11.26 -8.19 -5.97
N ALA A 448 12.21 -8.97 -6.50
CA ALA A 448 13.52 -9.15 -5.87
C ALA A 448 14.21 -7.79 -5.69
N GLY A 449 14.62 -7.48 -4.46
CA GLY A 449 15.19 -6.20 -4.07
C GLY A 449 14.16 -5.11 -3.76
N LYS A 450 12.86 -5.41 -3.80
CA LYS A 450 11.78 -4.46 -3.47
C LYS A 450 11.14 -4.75 -2.12
N HIS A 451 10.56 -3.70 -1.56
CA HIS A 451 10.02 -3.67 -0.19
C HIS A 451 8.55 -4.06 -0.08
N GLY A 452 7.88 -4.30 -1.20
CA GLY A 452 6.44 -4.57 -1.26
C GLY A 452 6.07 -6.03 -1.53
N VAL A 453 4.77 -6.20 -1.75
CA VAL A 453 4.09 -7.44 -2.15
C VAL A 453 3.36 -7.18 -3.46
N GLU A 454 3.50 -8.07 -4.43
CA GLU A 454 2.68 -8.04 -5.62
C GLU A 454 1.73 -9.24 -5.63
N ILE A 455 0.45 -8.99 -5.86
CA ILE A 455 -0.61 -10.00 -5.95
C ILE A 455 -1.28 -9.87 -7.31
N GLY A 456 -1.40 -10.95 -8.08
CA GLY A 456 -2.02 -10.90 -9.40
C GLY A 456 -2.28 -12.28 -10.00
N GLY A 457 -2.55 -12.32 -11.31
CA GLY A 457 -2.81 -13.57 -12.02
C GLY A 457 -4.13 -14.23 -11.57
N PHE A 458 -5.17 -13.43 -11.38
CA PHE A 458 -6.48 -13.87 -10.87
C PHE A 458 -7.20 -14.78 -11.86
N ALA A 459 -6.91 -16.08 -11.81
CA ALA A 459 -7.57 -17.08 -12.64
C ALA A 459 -8.73 -17.71 -11.87
N VAL A 460 -9.85 -17.95 -12.56
CA VAL A 460 -10.97 -18.74 -12.00
C VAL A 460 -11.29 -19.86 -12.97
N HIS A 461 -11.39 -21.09 -12.46
CA HIS A 461 -11.77 -22.25 -13.25
C HIS A 461 -13.13 -22.01 -13.94
N SER A 462 -13.37 -22.59 -15.12
CA SER A 462 -14.61 -22.41 -15.90
C SER A 462 -15.89 -22.73 -15.11
N GLY A 463 -15.80 -23.67 -14.15
CA GLY A 463 -16.90 -23.99 -13.22
C GLY A 463 -17.17 -22.95 -12.13
N GLY A 464 -16.34 -21.91 -11.98
CA GLY A 464 -16.46 -20.83 -11.01
C GLY A 464 -16.07 -21.18 -9.57
N LYS A 465 -15.73 -22.44 -9.27
CA LYS A 465 -15.57 -22.99 -7.91
C LYS A 465 -14.12 -23.09 -7.41
N ARG A 466 -13.17 -22.55 -8.16
CA ARG A 466 -11.75 -22.54 -7.77
C ARG A 466 -11.08 -21.31 -8.35
N ALA A 467 -10.50 -20.49 -7.48
CA ALA A 467 -9.61 -19.40 -7.85
C ALA A 467 -8.15 -19.84 -7.75
N VAL A 468 -7.30 -19.23 -8.55
CA VAL A 468 -5.84 -19.28 -8.41
C VAL A 468 -5.33 -17.84 -8.41
N VAL A 469 -4.48 -17.52 -7.44
CA VAL A 469 -3.79 -16.22 -7.36
C VAL A 469 -2.31 -16.44 -7.15
N ASN A 470 -1.52 -15.52 -7.68
CA ASN A 470 -0.08 -15.53 -7.52
C ASN A 470 0.36 -14.35 -6.63
N VAL A 471 1.28 -14.62 -5.71
CA VAL A 471 1.84 -13.60 -4.81
C VAL A 471 3.35 -13.66 -4.86
N THR A 472 4.01 -12.52 -5.02
CA THR A 472 5.47 -12.43 -4.93
C THR A 472 5.90 -11.39 -3.91
N ILE A 473 6.96 -11.73 -3.17
CA ILE A 473 7.64 -10.83 -2.23
C ILE A 473 9.14 -11.03 -2.34
N ASP A 474 9.93 -10.05 -1.89
CA ASP A 474 11.32 -10.33 -1.51
C ASP A 474 11.36 -10.97 -0.12
N ASN A 475 12.00 -12.15 0.01
CA ASN A 475 12.02 -12.92 1.25
C ASN A 475 12.91 -12.33 2.34
N LEU A 476 13.92 -11.51 1.99
CA LEU A 476 14.79 -10.84 2.94
C LEU A 476 14.23 -9.47 3.34
N LEU A 477 13.47 -8.83 2.46
CA LEU A 477 12.87 -7.51 2.69
C LEU A 477 11.45 -7.62 3.26
N LYS A 478 10.39 -7.58 2.44
CA LYS A 478 9.00 -7.66 2.94
C LYS A 478 8.70 -8.99 3.64
N GLY A 479 9.46 -10.04 3.33
CA GLY A 479 9.41 -11.30 4.04
C GLY A 479 10.15 -11.32 5.39
N ALA A 480 10.94 -10.30 5.71
CA ALA A 480 11.68 -10.20 6.97
C ALA A 480 12.05 -8.75 7.37
N ALA A 481 13.12 -8.16 6.82
CA ALA A 481 13.72 -6.91 7.31
C ALA A 481 12.82 -5.67 7.15
N THR A 482 12.12 -5.54 6.02
CA THR A 482 11.17 -4.42 5.81
C THR A 482 9.93 -4.57 6.69
N GLN A 483 9.45 -5.80 6.86
CA GLN A 483 8.37 -6.11 7.78
C GLN A 483 8.76 -5.73 9.21
N CYS A 484 9.98 -6.08 9.62
CA CYS A 484 10.55 -5.71 10.92
C CYS A 484 10.60 -4.19 11.08
N LEU A 485 11.13 -3.46 10.09
CA LEU A 485 11.22 -2.01 10.14
C LEU A 485 9.83 -1.35 10.22
N GLN A 486 8.85 -1.83 9.45
CA GLN A 486 7.47 -1.33 9.49
C GLN A 486 6.84 -1.56 10.88
N ASN A 487 7.08 -2.72 11.50
CA ASN A 487 6.64 -3.01 12.86
C ASN A 487 7.32 -2.10 13.90
N MET A 488 8.63 -1.87 13.77
CA MET A 488 9.39 -0.95 14.62
C MET A 488 8.86 0.48 14.51
N ASN A 489 8.60 0.96 13.28
CA ASN A 489 8.02 2.29 13.06
C ASN A 489 6.70 2.44 13.78
N LEU A 490 5.81 1.46 13.64
CA LEU A 490 4.51 1.47 14.29
C LEU A 490 4.65 1.53 15.82
N ALA A 491 5.40 0.59 16.40
CA ALA A 491 5.54 0.42 17.85
C ALA A 491 6.32 1.53 18.55
N LEU A 492 7.25 2.19 17.85
CA LEU A 492 8.06 3.28 18.41
C LEU A 492 7.50 4.67 18.09
N GLY A 493 6.36 4.77 17.41
CA GLY A 493 5.67 6.04 17.15
C GLY A 493 6.24 6.87 16.00
N TYR A 494 6.83 6.22 14.98
CA TYR A 494 7.27 6.85 13.74
C TYR A 494 6.25 6.64 12.62
N ALA A 495 6.37 7.41 11.53
CA ALA A 495 5.52 7.19 10.37
C ALA A 495 5.71 5.77 9.82
N GLU A 496 4.61 5.06 9.51
CA GLU A 496 4.63 3.62 9.21
C GLU A 496 5.66 3.20 8.14
N TYR A 497 5.86 4.05 7.13
CA TYR A 497 6.75 3.79 6.00
C TYR A 497 8.08 4.55 6.07
N GLU A 498 8.41 5.17 7.20
CA GLU A 498 9.66 5.91 7.35
C GLU A 498 10.88 5.00 7.15
N GLY A 499 11.86 5.48 6.39
CA GLY A 499 13.04 4.72 5.99
C GLY A 499 12.78 3.51 5.08
N ILE A 500 11.55 3.27 4.63
CA ILE A 500 11.20 2.20 3.69
C ILE A 500 11.03 2.80 2.27
N PRO A 501 11.84 2.37 1.29
CA PRO A 501 11.62 2.74 -0.11
C PRO A 501 10.28 2.19 -0.63
N LEU A 502 9.51 3.02 -1.35
CA LEU A 502 8.17 2.69 -1.83
C LEU A 502 8.10 2.37 -3.34
N GLU A 503 9.23 2.34 -4.04
CA GLU A 503 9.32 2.16 -5.51
C GLU A 503 9.71 0.74 -5.96
#